data_AF-A0A3R7XRH1-F1
#
_entry.id   AF-A0A3R7XRH1-F1
#
_cell.length_a   1.000
_cell.length_b   1.000
_cell.length_c   1.000
_cell.angle_alpha   90.00
_cell.angle_beta   90.00
_cell.angle_gamma   90.00
#
_symmetry.space_group_name_H-M   'P 1'
#
loop_
_entity.id
_entity.type
_entity.pdbx_description
1 polymer ?
#
loop_
_entity_poly.entity_id
_entity_poly.type
_entity_poly.pdbx_seq_one_letter_code
_entity_poly.pdbx_strand_id
1 'polypeptide(L)'
;MKKEQFIELCKNDPEEVFKLFCIMGETITTLQSQVVTLNEQVNSLHAEVKELKARLEQNSKNSNKPPSSDEFFKPKSTRKKSGKKTGGQKGHPGHTLKMSDNPDRIIVHKEKICRGCGYSLDNQPATNKERRQIFDVPPPKVEITEHVSETVCCPGCGQLNKAKFPPAVTQPVQYGTGLLAQLVYLSQYQLIPYNRVAEFVYDIYGLNLSEATIYNAIKTAYENLEPAENIIIERLLSSKVLNVDETGMRIENKRQWLHVASTDTLTHYKWHPKRGSKATDAIGILPNYDGIIVHDYWKSYYKYSCDHSLCNVHNIRELTGIFELTEEQWAQDMIDLL
;
A
#
# COMPACT_ATOMS: atom_id res chain seq x y z
N MET A 1 19.27 34.15 65.20
CA MET A 1 19.69 35.27 66.07
C MET A 1 18.46 36.04 66.50
N LYS A 2 18.27 36.30 67.80
CA LYS A 2 17.12 37.11 68.28
C LYS A 2 17.40 38.60 68.02
N LYS A 3 16.35 39.40 67.89
CA LYS A 3 16.46 40.85 67.57
C LYS A 3 17.36 41.58 68.57
N GLU A 4 17.28 41.27 69.86
CA GLU A 4 18.12 41.92 70.88
C GLU A 4 19.62 41.64 70.66
N GLN A 5 19.98 40.39 70.34
CA GLN A 5 21.37 39.97 70.10
C GLN A 5 21.96 40.59 68.82
N PHE A 6 21.13 40.80 67.80
CA PHE A 6 21.56 41.47 66.56
C PHE A 6 21.84 42.96 66.78
N ILE A 7 20.98 43.64 67.55
CA ILE A 7 21.14 45.06 67.88
C ILE A 7 22.42 45.26 68.70
N GLU A 8 22.75 44.33 69.60
CA GLU A 8 23.98 44.38 70.39
C GLU A 8 25.24 44.14 69.52
N LEU A 9 25.18 43.19 68.58
CA LEU A 9 26.25 42.96 67.59
C LEU A 9 26.49 44.21 66.71
N CYS A 10 25.43 44.86 66.25
CA CYS A 10 25.51 46.10 65.46
C CYS A 10 26.15 47.27 66.23
N LYS A 11 26.04 47.28 67.58
CA LYS A 11 26.66 48.31 68.44
C LYS A 11 28.13 48.01 68.72
N ASN A 12 28.49 46.73 68.84
CA ASN A 12 29.83 46.30 69.23
C ASN A 12 30.79 46.15 68.02
N ASP A 13 30.31 45.76 66.85
CA ASP A 13 31.10 45.68 65.61
C ASP A 13 30.27 46.03 64.35
N PRO A 14 30.00 47.32 64.11
CA PRO A 14 29.20 47.77 62.96
C PRO A 14 29.86 47.52 61.61
N GLU A 15 31.20 47.48 61.53
CA GLU A 15 31.92 47.22 60.28
C GLU A 15 31.76 45.77 59.83
N GLU A 16 31.82 44.81 60.76
CA GLU A 16 31.63 43.40 60.44
C GLU A 16 30.19 43.10 59.99
N VAL A 17 29.19 43.74 60.63
CA VAL A 17 27.78 43.66 60.20
C VAL A 17 27.58 44.26 58.81
N PHE A 18 28.21 45.40 58.49
CA PHE A 18 28.13 46.00 57.15
C PHE A 18 28.76 45.10 56.08
N LYS A 19 29.94 44.50 56.36
CA LYS A 19 30.58 43.52 55.46
C LYS A 19 29.67 42.32 55.18
N LEU A 20 29.05 41.75 56.22
CA LEU A 20 28.08 40.66 56.08
C LEU A 20 26.87 41.07 55.22
N PHE A 21 26.35 42.28 55.39
CA PHE A 21 25.23 42.79 54.60
C PHE A 21 25.61 42.97 53.12
N CYS A 22 26.81 43.48 52.83
CA CYS A 22 27.34 43.59 51.47
C CYS A 22 27.51 42.21 50.82
N ILE A 23 28.13 41.24 51.52
CA ILE A 23 28.28 39.86 51.04
C ILE A 23 26.91 39.21 50.78
N MET A 24 25.93 39.44 51.66
CA MET A 24 24.58 38.93 51.47
C MET A 24 23.89 39.57 50.27
N GLY A 25 24.07 40.87 50.03
CA GLY A 25 23.56 41.56 48.83
C GLY A 25 24.18 41.06 47.52
N GLU A 26 25.50 40.85 47.51
CA GLU A 26 26.23 40.24 46.39
C GLU A 26 25.74 38.80 46.13
N THR A 27 25.53 38.02 47.20
CA THR A 27 25.01 36.65 47.12
C THR A 27 23.59 36.63 46.56
N ILE A 28 22.69 37.52 47.01
CA ILE A 28 21.32 37.63 46.51
C ILE A 28 21.32 37.99 45.02
N THR A 29 22.15 38.94 44.60
CA THR A 29 22.27 39.36 43.20
C THR A 29 22.77 38.20 42.33
N THR A 30 23.76 37.47 42.82
CA THR A 30 24.31 36.28 42.13
C THR A 30 23.24 35.18 42.00
N LEU A 31 22.48 34.90 43.06
CA LEU A 31 21.39 33.93 43.04
C LEU A 31 20.27 34.34 42.08
N GLN A 32 19.88 35.63 42.05
CA GLN A 32 18.89 36.13 41.10
C GLN A 32 19.34 35.95 39.65
N SER A 33 20.61 36.25 39.35
CA SER A 33 21.19 36.00 38.03
C SER A 33 21.14 34.50 37.67
N GLN A 34 21.49 33.62 38.61
CA GLN A 34 21.45 32.17 38.38
C GLN A 34 20.02 31.67 38.15
N VAL A 35 19.02 32.19 38.87
CA VAL A 35 17.61 31.85 38.67
C VAL A 35 17.13 32.26 37.29
N VAL A 36 17.49 33.45 36.81
CA VAL A 36 17.15 33.91 35.46
C VAL A 36 17.77 32.98 34.40
N THR A 37 19.08 32.70 34.51
CA THR A 37 19.77 31.81 33.57
C THR A 37 19.20 30.38 33.59
N LEU A 38 18.87 29.84 34.77
CA LEU A 38 18.24 28.53 34.90
C LEU A 38 16.84 28.51 34.27
N ASN A 39 16.03 29.55 34.46
CA ASN A 39 14.71 29.65 33.84
C ASN A 39 14.81 29.72 32.31
N GLU A 40 15.78 30.45 31.77
CA GLU A 40 16.05 30.48 30.32
C GLU A 40 16.45 29.10 29.79
N GLN A 41 17.35 28.39 30.50
CA GLN A 41 17.75 27.03 30.14
C GLN A 41 16.58 26.04 30.22
N VAL A 42 15.75 26.12 31.27
CA VAL A 42 14.56 25.28 31.43
C VAL A 42 13.57 25.52 30.29
N ASN A 43 13.33 26.77 29.90
CA ASN A 43 12.47 27.09 28.76
C ASN A 43 13.03 26.55 27.44
N SER A 44 14.35 26.70 27.22
CA SER A 44 15.03 26.15 26.04
C SER A 44 14.93 24.62 25.99
N LEU A 45 15.21 23.95 27.10
CA LEU A 45 15.14 22.49 27.20
C LEU A 45 13.71 21.98 27.07
N HIS A 46 12.72 22.68 27.62
CA HIS A 46 11.32 22.31 27.42
C HIS A 46 10.90 22.44 25.94
N ALA A 47 11.35 23.48 25.24
CA ALA A 47 11.11 23.62 23.81
C ALA A 47 11.76 22.48 23.01
N GLU A 48 13.02 22.15 23.32
CA GLU A 48 13.74 21.06 22.67
C GLU A 48 13.11 19.69 22.95
N VAL A 49 12.73 19.41 24.20
CA VAL A 49 12.03 18.17 24.57
C VAL A 49 10.69 18.07 23.84
N LYS A 50 9.95 19.18 23.71
CA LYS A 50 8.70 19.21 22.94
C LYS A 50 8.94 18.89 21.47
N GLU A 51 9.97 19.48 20.86
CA GLU A 51 10.34 19.22 19.47
C GLU A 51 10.81 17.77 19.25
N LEU A 52 11.67 17.24 20.12
CA LEU A 52 12.16 15.87 20.04
C LEU A 52 11.03 14.85 20.21
N LYS A 53 10.12 15.08 21.16
CA LYS A 53 8.91 14.25 21.31
C LYS A 53 8.04 14.29 20.06
N ALA A 54 7.80 15.47 19.49
CA ALA A 54 7.07 15.61 18.23
C ALA A 54 7.70 14.78 17.10
N ARG A 55 9.03 14.81 16.96
CA ARG A 55 9.74 14.02 15.92
C ARG A 55 9.63 12.51 16.14
N LEU A 56 9.66 12.06 17.39
CA LEU A 56 9.52 10.65 17.78
C LEU A 56 8.10 10.11 17.57
N GLU A 57 7.08 10.95 17.78
CA GLU A 57 5.67 10.55 17.67
C GLU A 57 5.13 10.56 16.22
N GLN A 58 5.90 11.12 15.27
CA GLN A 58 5.54 11.14 13.85
C GLN A 58 5.56 9.75 13.19
N ASN A 59 4.45 9.39 12.58
CA ASN A 59 4.20 8.17 11.80
C ASN A 59 3.35 8.49 10.56
N SER A 60 3.05 7.48 9.74
CA SER A 60 2.34 7.65 8.46
C SER A 60 0.90 8.18 8.56
N LYS A 61 0.31 8.24 9.76
CA LYS A 61 -1.07 8.71 9.97
C LYS A 61 -1.17 10.15 10.45
N ASN A 62 -0.12 10.65 11.06
CA ASN A 62 -0.06 12.01 11.61
C ASN A 62 1.05 12.85 10.96
N SER A 63 1.68 12.30 9.92
CA SER A 63 2.73 12.97 9.14
C SER A 63 2.78 12.42 7.71
N ASN A 64 3.63 13.03 6.88
CA ASN A 64 3.88 12.60 5.50
C ASN A 64 4.95 11.48 5.40
N LYS A 65 5.25 10.77 6.50
CA LYS A 65 6.13 9.59 6.47
C LYS A 65 5.42 8.42 5.76
N PRO A 66 6.14 7.60 4.99
CA PRO A 66 5.54 6.41 4.39
C PRO A 66 5.28 5.34 5.48
N PRO A 67 4.23 4.51 5.35
CA PRO A 67 3.93 3.45 6.31
C PRO A 67 5.07 2.46 6.56
N SER A 68 5.95 2.26 5.58
CA SER A 68 7.13 1.40 5.71
C SER A 68 8.20 1.94 6.67
N SER A 69 8.12 3.23 7.03
CA SER A 69 9.02 3.89 7.97
C SER A 69 8.42 4.02 9.38
N ASP A 70 7.20 3.52 9.58
CA ASP A 70 6.63 3.41 10.91
C ASP A 70 7.40 2.33 11.70
N GLU A 71 7.79 2.65 12.92
CA GLU A 71 8.26 1.62 13.86
C GLU A 71 7.15 0.58 14.07
N PHE A 72 7.52 -0.67 14.43
CA PHE A 72 6.59 -1.79 14.64
C PHE A 72 5.69 -1.60 15.88
N PHE A 73 4.90 -0.53 15.91
CA PHE A 73 3.83 -0.31 16.86
C PHE A 73 2.52 -0.82 16.28
N LYS A 74 1.65 -1.33 17.16
CA LYS A 74 0.31 -1.75 16.76
C LYS A 74 -0.45 -0.51 16.27
N PRO A 75 -0.84 -0.44 14.99
CA PRO A 75 -1.42 0.77 14.43
C PRO A 75 -2.73 1.13 15.16
N LYS A 76 -2.81 2.30 15.78
CA LYS A 76 -4.09 2.85 16.28
C LYS A 76 -4.98 3.19 15.08
N SER A 77 -6.16 2.60 15.00
CA SER A 77 -7.11 2.88 13.91
C SER A 77 -7.62 4.32 14.03
N THR A 78 -7.46 5.14 12.99
CA THR A 78 -8.10 6.46 12.87
C THR A 78 -9.61 6.35 12.60
N ARG A 79 -10.10 5.17 12.22
CA ARG A 79 -11.52 4.90 12.02
C ARG A 79 -12.27 5.06 13.35
N LYS A 80 -13.24 5.97 13.40
CA LYS A 80 -14.19 6.08 14.53
C LYS A 80 -14.84 4.71 14.75
N LYS A 81 -14.95 4.28 16.02
CA LYS A 81 -15.66 3.04 16.37
C LYS A 81 -17.10 3.16 15.86
N SER A 82 -17.48 2.30 14.94
CA SER A 82 -18.81 2.35 14.32
C SER A 82 -19.95 1.96 15.27
N GLY A 83 -19.65 1.52 16.50
CA GLY A 83 -20.61 0.96 17.46
C GLY A 83 -21.23 -0.37 17.00
N LYS A 84 -20.90 -0.82 15.79
CA LYS A 84 -21.42 -2.04 15.19
C LYS A 84 -20.72 -3.26 15.79
N LYS A 85 -21.49 -4.32 16.07
CA LYS A 85 -20.94 -5.60 16.51
C LYS A 85 -20.02 -6.16 15.42
N THR A 86 -18.96 -6.85 15.83
CA THR A 86 -18.07 -7.58 14.92
C THR A 86 -18.88 -8.64 14.16
N GLY A 87 -18.59 -8.78 12.86
CA GLY A 87 -19.32 -9.68 11.95
C GLY A 87 -20.34 -8.98 11.04
N GLY A 88 -21.09 -9.79 10.30
CA GLY A 88 -22.14 -9.33 9.39
C GLY A 88 -23.19 -8.51 10.13
N GLN A 89 -23.47 -7.32 9.63
CA GLN A 89 -24.47 -6.44 10.23
C GLN A 89 -25.87 -7.02 10.06
N LYS A 90 -26.80 -6.68 10.94
CA LYS A 90 -28.21 -7.10 10.81
C LYS A 90 -28.75 -6.55 9.48
N GLY A 91 -29.17 -7.45 8.58
CA GLY A 91 -29.60 -7.12 7.22
C GLY A 91 -28.50 -7.19 6.15
N HIS A 92 -27.23 -7.42 6.51
CA HIS A 92 -26.19 -7.68 5.53
C HIS A 92 -26.45 -9.04 4.87
N PRO A 93 -26.53 -9.12 3.53
CA PRO A 93 -26.68 -10.40 2.86
C PRO A 93 -25.47 -11.29 3.19
N GLY A 94 -25.74 -12.49 3.69
CA GLY A 94 -24.72 -13.49 3.91
C GLY A 94 -24.26 -14.07 2.57
N HIS A 95 -22.96 -14.12 2.35
CA HIS A 95 -22.36 -14.84 1.23
C HIS A 95 -21.89 -16.21 1.71
N THR A 96 -22.85 -17.10 1.99
CA THR A 96 -22.55 -18.51 2.27
C THR A 96 -22.25 -19.21 0.94
N LEU A 97 -21.24 -20.09 0.91
CA LEU A 97 -20.98 -20.95 -0.25
C LEU A 97 -22.25 -21.76 -0.54
N LYS A 98 -22.87 -21.48 -1.69
CA LYS A 98 -24.09 -22.15 -2.12
C LYS A 98 -23.74 -23.45 -2.83
N MET A 99 -24.61 -24.44 -2.69
CA MET A 99 -24.54 -25.62 -3.54
C MET A 99 -24.67 -25.20 -5.01
N SER A 100 -23.85 -25.80 -5.87
CA SER A 100 -24.03 -25.71 -7.31
C SER A 100 -25.23 -26.57 -7.72
N ASP A 101 -26.12 -26.03 -8.54
CA ASP A 101 -27.17 -26.80 -9.17
C ASP A 101 -26.64 -27.75 -10.24
N ASN A 102 -25.45 -27.46 -10.77
CA ASN A 102 -24.77 -28.24 -11.82
C ASN A 102 -23.38 -28.70 -11.32
N PRO A 103 -23.28 -29.73 -10.45
CA PRO A 103 -21.99 -30.29 -10.06
C PRO A 103 -21.35 -31.07 -11.23
N ASP A 104 -20.02 -30.97 -11.39
CA ASP A 104 -19.29 -31.64 -12.46
C ASP A 104 -19.39 -33.18 -12.38
N ARG A 105 -19.54 -33.72 -11.16
CA ARG A 105 -19.66 -35.15 -10.88
C ARG A 105 -20.66 -35.40 -9.75
N ILE A 106 -21.49 -36.44 -9.90
CA ILE A 106 -22.43 -36.90 -8.86
C ILE A 106 -22.06 -38.34 -8.48
N ILE A 107 -21.63 -38.54 -7.23
CA ILE A 107 -21.37 -39.85 -6.66
C ILE A 107 -22.54 -40.21 -5.74
N VAL A 108 -23.24 -41.31 -6.04
CA VAL A 108 -24.35 -41.78 -5.22
C VAL A 108 -23.86 -42.89 -4.30
N HIS A 109 -23.92 -42.65 -2.99
CA HIS A 109 -23.58 -43.65 -1.98
C HIS A 109 -24.83 -44.45 -1.62
N LYS A 110 -24.82 -45.77 -1.87
CA LYS A 110 -25.90 -46.69 -1.49
C LYS A 110 -25.35 -47.78 -0.58
N GLU A 111 -26.01 -47.99 0.55
CA GLU A 111 -25.77 -49.17 1.38
C GLU A 111 -26.32 -50.39 0.69
N LYS A 112 -25.51 -51.45 0.62
CA LYS A 112 -25.90 -52.71 -0.03
C LYS A 112 -26.54 -53.69 0.94
N ILE A 113 -26.35 -53.48 2.24
CA ILE A 113 -26.76 -54.42 3.28
C ILE A 113 -27.46 -53.65 4.40
N CYS A 114 -28.60 -54.17 4.84
CA CYS A 114 -29.31 -53.66 5.99
C CYS A 114 -28.48 -53.88 7.26
N ARG A 115 -28.17 -52.80 7.98
CA ARG A 115 -27.37 -52.87 9.21
C ARG A 115 -28.06 -53.60 10.37
N GLY A 116 -29.40 -53.73 10.32
CA GLY A 116 -30.17 -54.41 11.37
C GLY A 116 -30.29 -55.92 11.17
N CYS A 117 -30.64 -56.36 9.96
CA CYS A 117 -30.95 -57.77 9.67
C CYS A 117 -30.08 -58.43 8.60
N GLY A 118 -29.13 -57.69 8.00
CA GLY A 118 -28.25 -58.22 6.95
C GLY A 118 -28.90 -58.41 5.57
N TYR A 119 -30.17 -58.04 5.41
CA TYR A 119 -30.88 -58.17 4.14
C TYR A 119 -30.25 -57.29 3.03
N SER A 120 -30.24 -57.76 1.78
CA SER A 120 -29.70 -56.99 0.64
C SER A 120 -30.59 -55.80 0.28
N LEU A 121 -29.97 -54.66 0.03
CA LEU A 121 -30.61 -53.40 -0.33
C LEU A 121 -30.36 -53.00 -1.79
N ASP A 122 -29.68 -53.83 -2.60
CA ASP A 122 -29.24 -53.46 -3.95
C ASP A 122 -30.40 -53.00 -4.86
N ASN A 123 -31.57 -53.62 -4.73
CA ASN A 123 -32.76 -53.30 -5.52
C ASN A 123 -33.79 -52.41 -4.79
N GLN A 124 -33.46 -51.92 -3.59
CA GLN A 124 -34.37 -51.08 -2.83
C GLN A 124 -34.27 -49.61 -3.30
N PRO A 125 -35.41 -48.94 -3.58
CA PRO A 125 -35.39 -47.53 -3.93
C PRO A 125 -35.05 -46.67 -2.70
N ALA A 126 -34.33 -45.57 -2.92
CA ALA A 126 -34.04 -44.61 -1.85
C ALA A 126 -35.32 -43.85 -1.46
N THR A 127 -35.65 -43.82 -0.17
CA THR A 127 -36.81 -43.08 0.36
C THR A 127 -36.53 -41.60 0.56
N ASN A 128 -35.28 -41.23 0.84
CA ASN A 128 -34.81 -39.86 0.96
C ASN A 128 -33.39 -39.72 0.39
N LYS A 129 -33.00 -38.51 -0.01
CA LYS A 129 -31.65 -38.18 -0.48
C LYS A 129 -31.16 -36.93 0.24
N GLU A 130 -30.04 -37.06 0.94
CA GLU A 130 -29.27 -35.92 1.42
C GLU A 130 -28.19 -35.57 0.38
N ARG A 131 -27.93 -34.29 0.14
CA ARG A 131 -26.87 -33.83 -0.77
C ARG A 131 -25.79 -33.11 0.03
N ARG A 132 -24.53 -33.41 -0.29
CA ARG A 132 -23.35 -32.64 0.13
C ARG A 132 -22.46 -32.42 -1.09
N GLN A 133 -21.81 -31.27 -1.17
CA GLN A 133 -20.92 -30.93 -2.28
C GLN A 133 -19.57 -30.50 -1.72
N ILE A 134 -18.52 -30.94 -2.41
CA ILE A 134 -17.14 -30.54 -2.16
C ILE A 134 -16.73 -29.70 -3.37
N PHE A 135 -16.32 -28.46 -3.13
CA PHE A 135 -15.69 -27.61 -4.14
C PHE A 135 -14.20 -27.84 -4.01
N ASP A 136 -13.64 -28.63 -4.92
CA ASP A 136 -12.22 -28.99 -4.93
C ASP A 136 -11.58 -28.61 -6.26
N VAL A 137 -10.26 -28.45 -6.26
CA VAL A 137 -9.49 -28.13 -7.46
C VAL A 137 -8.89 -29.43 -8.00
N PRO A 138 -9.21 -29.86 -9.24
CA PRO A 138 -8.59 -31.05 -9.80
C PRO A 138 -7.07 -30.86 -9.89
N PRO A 139 -6.27 -31.95 -9.89
CA PRO A 139 -4.83 -31.84 -10.04
C PRO A 139 -4.46 -30.97 -11.25
N PRO A 140 -3.60 -29.96 -11.08
CA PRO A 140 -3.21 -29.07 -12.16
C PRO A 140 -2.55 -29.88 -13.29
N LYS A 141 -2.94 -29.61 -14.53
CA LYS A 141 -2.42 -30.34 -15.70
C LYS A 141 -1.87 -29.34 -16.72
N VAL A 142 -0.63 -29.58 -17.14
CA VAL A 142 -0.04 -28.91 -18.30
C VAL A 142 -0.44 -29.68 -19.55
N GLU A 143 -1.02 -28.98 -20.53
CA GLU A 143 -1.31 -29.52 -21.85
C GLU A 143 -0.17 -29.18 -22.82
N ILE A 144 0.41 -30.21 -23.45
CA ILE A 144 1.46 -30.07 -24.46
C ILE A 144 0.83 -30.37 -25.81
N THR A 145 0.78 -29.36 -26.68
CA THR A 145 0.28 -29.49 -28.05
C THR A 145 1.46 -29.53 -29.02
N GLU A 146 1.60 -30.63 -29.76
CA GLU A 146 2.58 -30.74 -30.84
C GLU A 146 1.96 -30.25 -32.15
N HIS A 147 2.58 -29.24 -32.75
CA HIS A 147 2.22 -28.78 -34.09
C HIS A 147 3.14 -29.48 -35.11
N VAL A 148 2.56 -30.28 -36.00
CA VAL A 148 3.31 -31.00 -37.05
C VAL A 148 3.08 -30.32 -38.40
N SER A 149 4.16 -30.00 -39.10
CA SER A 149 4.12 -29.43 -40.46
C SER A 149 4.57 -30.49 -41.45
N GLU A 150 3.63 -31.04 -42.22
CA GLU A 150 3.92 -32.00 -43.28
C GLU A 150 4.50 -31.31 -44.52
N THR A 151 5.33 -32.06 -45.27
CA THR A 151 5.78 -31.68 -46.60
C THR A 151 5.36 -32.76 -47.59
N VAL A 152 4.54 -32.40 -48.57
CA VAL A 152 3.99 -33.34 -49.55
C VAL A 152 4.54 -33.01 -50.94
N CYS A 153 5.00 -34.05 -51.65
CA CYS A 153 5.42 -33.93 -53.04
C CYS A 153 4.19 -33.97 -53.96
N CYS A 154 4.04 -32.97 -54.82
CA CYS A 154 2.97 -32.93 -55.81
C CYS A 154 3.20 -34.05 -56.85
N PRO A 155 2.28 -35.00 -57.02
CA PRO A 155 2.47 -36.12 -57.95
C PRO A 155 2.47 -35.66 -59.42
N GLY A 156 1.92 -34.48 -59.72
CA GLY A 156 1.85 -33.97 -61.10
C GLY A 156 3.11 -33.23 -61.57
N CYS A 157 3.76 -32.46 -60.70
CA CYS A 157 4.91 -31.62 -61.08
C CYS A 157 6.17 -31.83 -60.23
N GLY A 158 6.13 -32.70 -59.21
CA GLY A 158 7.26 -32.97 -58.31
C GLY A 158 7.54 -31.86 -57.28
N GLN A 159 6.78 -30.77 -57.27
CA GLN A 159 6.97 -29.67 -56.32
C GLN A 159 6.70 -30.12 -54.88
N LEU A 160 7.62 -29.82 -53.97
CA LEU A 160 7.43 -30.00 -52.53
C LEU A 160 6.60 -28.85 -51.94
N ASN A 161 5.53 -29.20 -51.23
CA ASN A 161 4.62 -28.26 -50.58
C ASN A 161 4.66 -28.50 -49.08
N LYS A 162 5.18 -27.52 -48.32
CA LYS A 162 5.26 -27.57 -46.86
C LYS A 162 4.17 -26.71 -46.23
N ALA A 163 3.42 -27.28 -45.29
CA ALA A 163 2.44 -26.54 -44.50
C ALA A 163 3.13 -25.44 -43.67
N LYS A 164 2.44 -24.32 -43.42
CA LYS A 164 2.96 -23.27 -42.53
C LYS A 164 2.42 -23.50 -41.12
N PHE A 165 3.26 -23.27 -40.12
CA PHE A 165 2.77 -23.19 -38.74
C PHE A 165 1.88 -21.96 -38.53
N PRO A 166 0.92 -22.02 -37.57
CA PRO A 166 0.18 -20.83 -37.14
C PRO A 166 1.13 -19.71 -36.68
N PRO A 167 0.80 -18.42 -36.86
CA PRO A 167 1.68 -17.31 -36.49
C PRO A 167 2.14 -17.30 -35.03
N ALA A 168 1.35 -17.87 -34.11
CA ALA A 168 1.67 -17.96 -32.69
C ALA A 168 2.72 -19.05 -32.35
N VAL A 169 2.97 -20.01 -33.25
CA VAL A 169 3.94 -21.10 -33.07
C VAL A 169 5.23 -20.70 -33.76
N THR A 170 6.12 -20.05 -33.00
CA THR A 170 7.32 -19.40 -33.53
C THR A 170 8.60 -20.15 -33.20
N GLN A 171 8.61 -20.95 -32.13
CA GLN A 171 9.76 -21.70 -31.67
C GLN A 171 9.48 -23.21 -31.70
N PRO A 172 10.53 -24.06 -31.81
CA PRO A 172 10.38 -25.51 -31.71
C PRO A 172 9.71 -25.97 -30.40
N VAL A 173 10.00 -25.27 -29.29
CA VAL A 173 9.35 -25.44 -27.98
C VAL A 173 9.11 -24.05 -27.39
N GLN A 174 7.90 -23.78 -26.91
CA GLN A 174 7.54 -22.52 -26.27
C GLN A 174 6.44 -22.72 -25.22
N TYR A 175 6.37 -21.83 -24.24
CA TYR A 175 5.25 -21.77 -23.31
C TYR A 175 4.02 -21.12 -23.95
N GLY A 176 2.84 -21.68 -23.69
CA GLY A 176 1.57 -21.14 -24.18
C GLY A 176 1.14 -19.86 -23.46
N THR A 177 0.31 -19.05 -24.12
CA THR A 177 -0.20 -17.76 -23.60
C THR A 177 -0.92 -17.90 -22.26
N GLY A 178 -1.63 -19.00 -22.04
CA GLY A 178 -2.31 -19.27 -20.77
C GLY A 178 -1.38 -19.39 -19.57
N LEU A 179 -0.19 -19.98 -19.75
CA LEU A 179 0.83 -20.03 -18.69
C LEU A 179 1.48 -18.65 -18.52
N LEU A 180 1.88 -18.00 -19.62
CA LEU A 180 2.51 -16.69 -19.58
C LEU A 180 1.63 -15.63 -18.89
N ALA A 181 0.31 -15.64 -19.14
CA ALA A 181 -0.64 -14.76 -18.47
C ALA A 181 -0.70 -14.99 -16.95
N GLN A 182 -0.61 -16.24 -16.49
CA GLN A 182 -0.54 -16.55 -15.06
C GLN A 182 0.75 -16.02 -14.43
N LEU A 183 1.90 -16.11 -15.11
CA LEU A 183 3.16 -15.53 -14.61
C LEU A 183 3.04 -14.03 -14.39
N VAL A 184 2.46 -13.32 -15.38
CA VAL A 184 2.22 -11.88 -15.30
C VAL A 184 1.29 -11.55 -14.15
N TYR A 185 0.17 -12.28 -14.00
CA TYR A 185 -0.78 -12.07 -12.91
C TYR A 185 -0.15 -12.30 -11.52
N LEU A 186 0.54 -13.42 -11.32
CA LEU A 186 1.17 -13.75 -10.04
C LEU A 186 2.26 -12.74 -9.67
N SER A 187 3.04 -12.27 -10.64
CA SER A 187 4.10 -11.31 -10.39
C SER A 187 3.57 -9.89 -10.19
N GLN A 188 2.70 -9.41 -11.08
CA GLN A 188 2.33 -8.00 -11.14
C GLN A 188 1.09 -7.65 -10.30
N TYR A 189 0.16 -8.59 -10.13
CA TYR A 189 -1.06 -8.35 -9.35
C TYR A 189 -0.99 -8.98 -7.96
N GLN A 190 -0.50 -10.22 -7.86
CA GLN A 190 -0.29 -10.88 -6.55
C GLN A 190 1.03 -10.47 -5.88
N LEU A 191 1.87 -9.69 -6.58
CA LEU A 191 3.13 -9.13 -6.07
C LEU A 191 4.12 -10.20 -5.57
N ILE A 192 4.09 -11.39 -6.19
CA ILE A 192 4.95 -12.50 -5.82
C ILE A 192 6.33 -12.32 -6.49
N PRO A 193 7.44 -12.37 -5.72
CA PRO A 193 8.79 -12.29 -6.28
C PRO A 193 9.08 -13.40 -7.29
N TYR A 194 9.96 -13.15 -8.27
CA TYR A 194 10.19 -14.05 -9.41
C TYR A 194 10.58 -15.47 -9.00
N ASN A 195 11.49 -15.61 -8.03
CA ASN A 195 11.89 -16.91 -7.48
C ASN A 195 10.70 -17.69 -6.90
N ARG A 196 9.80 -17.01 -6.18
CA ARG A 196 8.59 -17.59 -5.59
C ARG A 196 7.53 -17.92 -6.65
N VAL A 197 7.45 -17.15 -7.74
CA VAL A 197 6.60 -17.51 -8.89
C VAL A 197 7.14 -18.77 -9.58
N ALA A 198 8.45 -18.87 -9.80
CA ALA A 198 9.06 -20.05 -10.38
C ALA A 198 8.85 -21.29 -9.50
N GLU A 199 9.04 -21.16 -8.18
CA GLU A 199 8.75 -22.20 -7.19
C GLU A 199 7.27 -22.63 -7.23
N PHE A 200 6.34 -21.67 -7.21
CA PHE A 200 4.91 -21.97 -7.34
C PHE A 200 4.60 -22.79 -8.60
N VAL A 201 5.17 -22.40 -9.75
CA VAL A 201 4.92 -23.11 -11.01
C VAL A 201 5.53 -24.52 -10.99
N TYR A 202 6.68 -24.71 -10.36
CA TYR A 202 7.27 -26.03 -10.17
C TYR A 202 6.39 -26.90 -9.27
N ASP A 203 5.98 -26.39 -8.11
CA ASP A 203 5.21 -27.15 -7.12
C ASP A 203 3.82 -27.57 -7.64
N ILE A 204 3.17 -26.69 -8.42
CA ILE A 204 1.81 -26.90 -8.91
C ILE A 204 1.79 -27.63 -10.25
N TYR A 205 2.71 -27.29 -11.16
CA TYR A 205 2.68 -27.79 -12.55
C TYR A 205 3.86 -28.69 -12.92
N GLY A 206 4.88 -28.82 -12.07
CA GLY A 206 6.10 -29.58 -12.36
C GLY A 206 7.00 -28.93 -13.42
N LEU A 207 6.80 -27.65 -13.72
CA LEU A 207 7.56 -26.93 -14.76
C LEU A 207 8.70 -26.12 -14.14
N ASN A 208 9.91 -26.34 -14.65
CA ASN A 208 11.09 -25.57 -14.26
C ASN A 208 11.19 -24.28 -15.10
N LEU A 209 10.86 -23.15 -14.48
CA LEU A 209 10.95 -21.83 -15.11
C LEU A 209 12.22 -21.09 -14.69
N SER A 210 12.78 -20.34 -15.62
CA SER A 210 13.81 -19.34 -15.32
C SER A 210 13.16 -17.99 -14.99
N GLU A 211 13.84 -17.17 -14.20
CA GLU A 211 13.43 -15.78 -13.97
C GLU A 211 13.36 -14.98 -15.27
N ALA A 212 14.23 -15.28 -16.24
CA ALA A 212 14.22 -14.66 -17.56
C ALA A 212 12.91 -14.94 -18.32
N THR A 213 12.31 -16.12 -18.15
CA THR A 213 11.00 -16.44 -18.75
C THR A 213 9.90 -15.55 -18.17
N ILE A 214 9.89 -15.35 -16.85
CA ILE A 214 8.92 -14.48 -16.17
C ILE A 214 9.10 -13.04 -16.61
N TYR A 215 10.35 -12.55 -16.63
CA TYR A 215 10.69 -11.21 -17.11
C TYR A 215 10.22 -10.99 -18.56
N ASN A 216 10.49 -11.94 -19.46
CA ASN A 216 10.07 -11.82 -20.86
C ASN A 216 8.54 -11.82 -21.00
N ALA A 217 7.82 -12.62 -20.21
CA ALA A 217 6.36 -12.60 -20.20
C ALA A 217 5.81 -11.23 -19.78
N ILE A 218 6.39 -10.62 -18.74
CA ILE A 218 6.04 -9.26 -18.28
C ILE A 218 6.38 -8.23 -19.34
N LYS A 219 7.55 -8.33 -19.99
CA LYS A 219 7.96 -7.43 -21.06
C LYS A 219 7.00 -7.49 -22.25
N THR A 220 6.63 -8.67 -22.70
CA THR A 220 5.64 -8.83 -23.78
C THR A 220 4.28 -8.26 -23.38
N ALA A 221 3.84 -8.47 -22.13
CA ALA A 221 2.61 -7.85 -21.64
C ALA A 221 2.71 -6.32 -21.63
N TYR A 222 3.83 -5.74 -21.19
CA TYR A 222 4.09 -4.31 -21.23
C TYR A 222 3.98 -3.74 -22.65
N GLU A 223 4.64 -4.38 -23.63
CA GLU A 223 4.58 -3.96 -25.04
C GLU A 223 3.15 -4.04 -25.59
N ASN A 224 2.39 -5.09 -25.25
CA ASN A 224 1.01 -5.25 -25.71
C ASN A 224 0.01 -4.30 -25.04
N LEU A 225 0.36 -3.70 -23.89
CA LEU A 225 -0.52 -2.81 -23.13
C LEU A 225 -0.43 -1.35 -23.57
N GLU A 226 0.51 -0.98 -24.44
CA GLU A 226 0.67 0.40 -24.93
C GLU A 226 -0.66 1.01 -25.47
N PRO A 227 -1.47 0.34 -26.30
CA PRO A 227 -2.75 0.89 -26.75
C PRO A 227 -3.74 1.14 -25.59
N ALA A 228 -3.73 0.28 -24.57
CA ALA A 228 -4.59 0.45 -23.40
C ALA A 228 -4.10 1.59 -22.50
N GLU A 229 -2.79 1.75 -22.33
CA GLU A 229 -2.18 2.89 -21.62
C GLU A 229 -2.59 4.21 -22.28
N ASN A 230 -2.51 4.30 -23.62
CA ASN A 230 -2.91 5.49 -24.37
C ASN A 230 -4.39 5.86 -24.15
N ILE A 231 -5.29 4.87 -24.19
CA ILE A 231 -6.72 5.10 -23.89
C ILE A 231 -6.93 5.60 -22.46
N ILE A 232 -6.18 5.07 -21.49
CA ILE A 232 -6.24 5.54 -20.10
C ILE A 232 -5.81 7.00 -20.03
N ILE A 233 -4.68 7.36 -20.65
CA ILE A 233 -4.17 8.74 -20.67
C ILE A 233 -5.20 9.70 -21.29
N GLU A 234 -5.77 9.37 -22.44
CA GLU A 234 -6.81 10.18 -23.10
C GLU A 234 -8.04 10.38 -22.19
N ARG A 235 -8.46 9.34 -21.47
CA ARG A 235 -9.59 9.44 -20.53
C ARG A 235 -9.27 10.21 -19.26
N LEU A 236 -8.02 10.16 -18.79
CA LEU A 236 -7.56 11.00 -17.68
C LEU A 236 -7.55 12.47 -18.10
N LEU A 237 -7.05 12.78 -19.30
CA LEU A 237 -7.02 14.14 -19.85
C LEU A 237 -8.42 14.75 -20.01
N SER A 238 -9.41 13.94 -20.38
CA SER A 238 -10.81 14.37 -20.51
C SER A 238 -11.62 14.35 -19.20
N SER A 239 -11.00 13.97 -18.08
CA SER A 239 -11.68 13.91 -16.78
C SER A 239 -11.82 15.30 -16.16
N LYS A 240 -12.91 15.51 -15.41
CA LYS A 240 -13.13 16.81 -14.72
C LYS A 240 -12.21 17.03 -13.52
N VAL A 241 -11.88 15.95 -12.81
CA VAL A 241 -11.06 15.98 -11.60
C VAL A 241 -10.03 14.86 -11.68
N LEU A 242 -8.78 15.21 -11.46
CA LEU A 242 -7.64 14.30 -11.51
C LEU A 242 -6.90 14.32 -10.16
N ASN A 243 -6.73 13.17 -9.53
CA ASN A 243 -5.89 13.04 -8.35
C ASN A 243 -4.44 12.77 -8.80
N VAL A 244 -3.49 13.53 -8.24
CA VAL A 244 -2.06 13.34 -8.54
C VAL A 244 -1.23 13.26 -7.27
N ASP A 245 -0.25 12.37 -7.29
CA ASP A 245 0.69 12.17 -6.19
C ASP A 245 2.02 11.60 -6.72
N GLU A 246 3.06 11.64 -5.87
CA GLU A 246 4.40 11.18 -6.18
C GLU A 246 5.00 10.43 -5.00
N THR A 247 5.36 9.16 -5.22
CA THR A 247 6.03 8.35 -4.20
C THR A 247 7.46 8.01 -4.62
N GLY A 248 8.39 8.17 -3.69
CA GLY A 248 9.78 7.77 -3.91
C GLY A 248 9.94 6.25 -3.89
N MET A 249 10.67 5.70 -4.85
CA MET A 249 11.07 4.29 -4.89
C MET A 249 12.58 4.15 -5.06
N ARG A 250 13.14 2.97 -4.77
CA ARG A 250 14.55 2.68 -5.05
C ARG A 250 14.66 1.73 -6.23
N ILE A 251 15.39 2.14 -7.26
CA ILE A 251 15.80 1.31 -8.39
C ILE A 251 17.32 1.32 -8.39
N GLU A 252 17.94 0.14 -8.29
CA GLU A 252 19.41 -0.01 -8.23
C GLU A 252 20.08 0.94 -7.21
N ASN A 253 19.54 0.96 -5.98
CA ASN A 253 19.99 1.83 -4.89
C ASN A 253 19.89 3.35 -5.14
N LYS A 254 19.29 3.78 -6.26
CA LYS A 254 19.05 5.19 -6.57
C LYS A 254 17.60 5.54 -6.28
N ARG A 255 17.37 6.70 -5.65
CA ARG A 255 16.01 7.23 -5.46
C ARG A 255 15.44 7.66 -6.81
N GLN A 256 14.32 7.07 -7.18
CA GLN A 256 13.49 7.39 -8.33
C GLN A 256 12.09 7.73 -7.83
N TRP A 257 11.19 8.12 -8.73
CA TRP A 257 9.84 8.57 -8.36
C TRP A 257 8.80 7.85 -9.20
N LEU A 258 7.77 7.31 -8.55
CA LEU A 258 6.53 6.88 -9.17
C LEU A 258 5.56 8.06 -9.14
N HIS A 259 5.11 8.46 -10.31
CA HIS A 259 4.06 9.46 -10.49
C HIS A 259 2.76 8.72 -10.71
N VAL A 260 1.69 9.19 -10.06
CA VAL A 260 0.34 8.69 -10.28
C VAL A 260 -0.56 9.82 -10.74
N ALA A 261 -1.41 9.51 -11.72
CA ALA A 261 -2.55 10.32 -12.12
C ALA A 261 -3.78 9.42 -12.17
N SER A 262 -4.84 9.77 -11.44
CA SER A 262 -5.99 8.88 -11.30
C SER A 262 -7.33 9.58 -11.12
N THR A 263 -8.39 8.86 -11.48
CA THR A 263 -9.79 9.14 -11.15
C THR A 263 -10.29 8.05 -10.20
N ASP A 264 -11.61 7.95 -10.02
CA ASP A 264 -12.25 6.86 -9.27
C ASP A 264 -12.12 5.49 -9.95
N THR A 265 -11.88 5.46 -11.26
CA THR A 265 -11.94 4.25 -12.10
C THR A 265 -10.71 4.04 -12.97
N LEU A 266 -9.86 5.05 -13.13
CA LEU A 266 -8.68 5.01 -13.99
C LEU A 266 -7.43 5.39 -13.19
N THR A 267 -6.34 4.69 -13.43
CA THR A 267 -5.05 4.96 -12.79
C THR A 267 -3.93 4.82 -13.82
N HIS A 268 -3.09 5.84 -13.91
CA HIS A 268 -1.84 5.81 -14.65
C HIS A 268 -0.67 5.90 -13.68
N TYR A 269 0.32 5.03 -13.87
CA TYR A 269 1.57 5.03 -13.12
C TYR A 269 2.74 5.23 -14.08
N LYS A 270 3.63 6.18 -13.78
CA LYS A 270 4.88 6.33 -14.54
C LYS A 270 6.07 6.54 -13.61
N TRP A 271 7.11 5.73 -13.81
CA TRP A 271 8.37 5.93 -13.11
C TRP A 271 9.19 7.01 -13.82
N HIS A 272 9.91 7.84 -13.07
CA HIS A 272 10.83 8.83 -13.61
C HIS A 272 11.99 9.14 -12.64
N PRO A 273 13.21 9.43 -13.14
CA PRO A 273 14.35 9.79 -12.27
C PRO A 273 14.30 11.12 -11.55
N LYS A 274 13.39 11.99 -11.97
CA LYS A 274 13.16 13.29 -11.36
C LYS A 274 11.80 13.32 -10.67
N ARG A 275 11.71 14.16 -9.64
CA ARG A 275 10.46 14.55 -8.97
C ARG A 275 9.92 15.84 -9.60
N GLY A 276 8.62 16.06 -9.54
CA GLY A 276 7.98 17.32 -9.88
C GLY A 276 8.01 17.61 -11.37
N SER A 277 7.95 18.90 -11.72
CA SER A 277 7.55 19.34 -13.06
C SER A 277 8.36 18.70 -14.19
N LYS A 278 9.68 18.53 -14.07
CA LYS A 278 10.48 17.88 -15.13
C LYS A 278 9.97 16.48 -15.52
N ALA A 279 9.51 15.72 -14.54
CA ALA A 279 8.98 14.38 -14.76
C ALA A 279 7.56 14.46 -15.31
N THR A 280 6.72 15.26 -14.67
CA THR A 280 5.34 15.50 -15.07
C THR A 280 5.23 16.02 -16.51
N ASP A 281 6.13 16.92 -16.91
CA ASP A 281 6.25 17.46 -18.26
C ASP A 281 6.58 16.36 -19.27
N ALA A 282 7.52 15.46 -18.91
CA ALA A 282 7.88 14.32 -19.74
C ALA A 282 6.78 13.24 -19.81
N ILE A 283 5.96 13.09 -18.77
CA ILE A 283 4.81 12.19 -18.73
C ILE A 283 3.69 12.70 -19.65
N GLY A 284 3.53 14.02 -19.77
CA GLY A 284 2.62 14.64 -20.73
C GLY A 284 1.14 14.68 -20.31
N ILE A 285 0.81 14.32 -19.07
CA ILE A 285 -0.58 14.43 -18.56
C ILE A 285 -0.86 15.86 -18.08
N LEU A 286 -0.23 16.31 -16.99
CA LEU A 286 -0.54 17.63 -16.39
C LEU A 286 -0.27 18.85 -17.29
N PRO A 287 0.76 18.88 -18.17
CA PRO A 287 0.93 19.98 -19.11
C PRO A 287 -0.25 20.18 -20.08
N ASN A 288 -1.02 19.11 -20.32
CA ASN A 288 -2.12 19.08 -21.27
C ASN A 288 -3.49 18.98 -20.58
N TYR A 289 -3.54 19.17 -19.25
CA TYR A 289 -4.75 19.03 -18.45
C TYR A 289 -5.32 20.40 -18.07
N ASP A 290 -6.62 20.60 -18.28
CA ASP A 290 -7.33 21.86 -18.05
C ASP A 290 -8.46 21.77 -17.01
N GLY A 291 -8.65 20.60 -16.37
CA GLY A 291 -9.62 20.39 -15.32
C GLY A 291 -9.13 20.80 -13.92
N ILE A 292 -9.56 20.07 -12.89
CA ILE A 292 -9.16 20.30 -11.49
C ILE A 292 -8.20 19.21 -11.03
N ILE A 293 -7.01 19.57 -10.57
CA ILE A 293 -6.08 18.62 -9.96
C ILE A 293 -6.19 18.63 -8.43
N VAL A 294 -6.27 17.44 -7.84
CA VAL A 294 -6.22 17.23 -6.39
C VAL A 294 -4.84 16.74 -6.00
N HIS A 295 -4.12 17.50 -5.17
CA HIS A 295 -2.73 17.19 -4.79
C HIS A 295 -2.35 17.59 -3.36
N ASP A 296 -1.17 17.17 -2.91
CA ASP A 296 -0.61 17.30 -1.55
C ASP A 296 0.07 18.65 -1.26
N TYR A 297 -0.35 19.74 -1.92
CA TYR A 297 0.30 21.07 -1.80
C TYR A 297 1.76 21.13 -2.30
N TRP A 298 2.27 20.10 -2.99
CA TRP A 298 3.63 20.14 -3.51
C TRP A 298 3.82 21.26 -4.55
N LYS A 299 4.84 22.11 -4.33
CA LYS A 299 5.05 23.37 -5.07
C LYS A 299 5.15 23.22 -6.58
N SER A 300 5.58 22.07 -7.10
CA SER A 300 5.72 21.91 -8.55
C SER A 300 4.39 21.81 -9.28
N TYR A 301 3.31 21.41 -8.60
CA TYR A 301 2.00 21.32 -9.24
C TYR A 301 1.45 22.70 -9.60
N TYR A 302 1.69 23.73 -8.79
CA TYR A 302 1.26 25.11 -9.05
C TYR A 302 1.88 25.78 -10.29
N LYS A 303 2.68 25.06 -11.07
CA LYS A 303 3.18 25.54 -12.37
C LYS A 303 2.19 25.30 -13.51
N TYR A 304 1.21 24.43 -13.31
CA TYR A 304 0.20 24.09 -14.32
C TYR A 304 -0.98 25.04 -14.18
N SER A 305 -1.63 25.37 -15.30
CA SER A 305 -2.71 26.37 -15.36
C SER A 305 -4.10 25.80 -15.01
N CYS A 306 -4.18 24.50 -14.71
CA CYS A 306 -5.41 23.86 -14.27
C CYS A 306 -5.86 24.41 -12.91
N ASP A 307 -7.11 24.15 -12.56
CA ASP A 307 -7.61 24.48 -11.24
C ASP A 307 -7.00 23.54 -10.19
N HIS A 308 -6.80 24.05 -8.98
CA HIS A 308 -6.14 23.33 -7.90
C HIS A 308 -7.08 23.09 -6.73
N SER A 309 -7.15 21.84 -6.29
CA SER A 309 -7.77 21.45 -5.02
C SER A 309 -6.73 20.76 -4.14
N LEU A 310 -6.80 21.00 -2.83
CA LEU A 310 -5.91 20.35 -1.87
C LEU A 310 -6.49 19.02 -1.42
N CYS A 311 -5.63 18.04 -1.27
CA CYS A 311 -6.02 16.71 -0.85
C CYS A 311 -6.37 16.72 0.65
N ASN A 312 -7.66 16.57 0.99
CA ASN A 312 -8.11 16.50 2.38
C ASN A 312 -7.46 15.34 3.16
N VAL A 313 -7.08 14.24 2.50
CA VAL A 313 -6.38 13.13 3.18
C VAL A 313 -5.02 13.58 3.72
N HIS A 314 -4.33 14.51 3.03
CA HIS A 314 -3.07 15.09 3.52
C HIS A 314 -3.35 16.11 4.63
N ASN A 315 -4.32 17.00 4.46
CA ASN A 315 -4.73 17.96 5.48
C ASN A 315 -5.15 17.27 6.78
N ILE A 316 -5.96 16.22 6.71
CA ILE A 316 -6.40 15.45 7.88
C ILE A 316 -5.22 14.79 8.60
N ARG A 317 -4.21 14.29 7.88
CA ARG A 317 -2.99 13.74 8.51
C ARG A 317 -2.24 14.82 9.28
N GLU A 318 -2.05 16.00 8.69
CA GLU A 318 -1.36 17.11 9.35
C GLU A 318 -2.13 17.64 10.56
N LEU A 319 -3.45 17.85 10.42
CA LEU A 319 -4.32 18.25 11.53
C LEU A 319 -4.33 17.22 12.66
N THR A 320 -4.30 15.93 12.32
CA THR A 320 -4.19 14.85 13.32
C THR A 320 -2.88 14.97 14.09
N GLY A 321 -1.77 15.23 13.42
CA GLY A 321 -0.48 15.47 14.07
C GLY A 321 -0.47 16.70 14.98
N ILE A 322 -1.14 17.78 14.56
CA ILE A 322 -1.30 18.99 15.39
C ILE A 322 -2.11 18.67 16.64
N PHE A 323 -3.26 18.02 16.49
CA PHE A 323 -4.13 17.65 17.60
C PHE A 323 -3.42 16.72 18.59
N GLU A 324 -2.74 15.68 18.11
CA GLU A 324 -2.00 14.74 18.96
C GLU A 324 -0.85 15.41 19.73
N LEU A 325 -0.18 16.41 19.14
CA LEU A 325 0.96 17.10 19.76
C LEU A 325 0.56 18.22 20.73
N THR A 326 -0.55 18.90 20.44
CA THR A 326 -0.90 20.16 21.11
C THR A 326 -2.20 20.10 21.90
N GLU A 327 -3.04 19.07 21.66
CA GLU A 327 -4.39 18.94 22.22
C GLU A 327 -5.32 20.13 21.89
N GLU A 328 -4.96 20.95 20.90
CA GLU A 328 -5.70 22.12 20.47
C GLU A 328 -6.97 21.72 19.72
N GLN A 329 -8.13 22.04 20.29
CA GLN A 329 -9.44 21.58 19.80
C GLN A 329 -9.77 22.02 18.37
N TRP A 330 -9.27 23.19 17.93
CA TRP A 330 -9.52 23.70 16.59
C TRP A 330 -9.04 22.73 15.48
N ALA A 331 -7.98 21.95 15.74
CA ALA A 331 -7.47 20.99 14.78
C ALA A 331 -8.47 19.83 14.58
N GLN A 332 -9.11 19.38 15.65
CA GLN A 332 -10.17 18.38 15.60
C GLN A 332 -11.43 18.92 14.93
N ASP A 333 -11.82 20.16 15.21
CA ASP A 333 -12.98 20.81 14.59
C ASP A 333 -12.79 20.95 13.07
N MET A 334 -11.56 21.26 12.62
CA MET A 334 -11.22 21.28 11.19
C MET A 334 -11.22 19.88 10.56
N ILE A 335 -10.79 18.83 11.26
CA ILE A 335 -10.88 17.45 10.78
C ILE A 335 -12.34 17.04 10.57
N ASP A 336 -13.24 17.44 11.46
CA ASP A 336 -14.66 17.09 11.36
C ASP A 336 -15.40 17.90 10.26
N LEU A 337 -14.83 19.02 9.81
CA LEU A 337 -15.33 19.83 8.69
C LEU A 337 -14.95 19.27 7.30
N LEU A 338 -13.73 18.73 7.17
CA LEU A 338 -13.12 18.25 5.91
C LEU A 338 -13.51 16.82 5.54
#